data_AF-A0A1I8JJD4-F1
#
_entry.id   AF-A0A1I8JJD4-F1
#
_cell.length_a   1.000
_cell.length_b   1.000
_cell.length_c   1.000
_cell.angle_alpha   90.00
_cell.angle_beta   90.00
_cell.angle_gamma   90.00
#
_symmetry.space_group_name_H-M   'P 1'
#
loop_
_entity.id
_entity.type
_entity.pdbx_description
1 polymer ?
#
loop_
_entity_poly.entity_id
_entity_poly.type
_entity_poly.pdbx_seq_one_letter_code
_entity_poly.pdbx_strand_id
1 'polypeptide(L)'
;SRENFDWSFARCGLLRDQRGPFGRCLSVLNEDRLEFLHDACLREACRCRRTVKDAANCDGLCNLMAAAADECAGLNITVDWRSAAFCPYNCPEGTAYTSCGQLQSPFVFANGPDVQCLE
;
A
#
# COMPACT_ATOMS: atom_id res chain seq x y z
N SER A 1 21.51 -6.05 10.60
CA SER A 1 21.52 -5.27 11.85
C SER A 1 20.11 -5.19 12.40
N ARG A 2 19.95 -5.12 13.73
CA ARG A 2 18.65 -5.07 14.44
C ARG A 2 17.75 -3.93 13.93
N GLU A 3 18.36 -2.82 13.53
CA GLU A 3 17.69 -1.68 12.89
C GLU A 3 17.01 -2.05 11.55
N ASN A 4 17.55 -2.99 10.75
CA ASN A 4 16.92 -3.49 9.51
C ASN A 4 15.60 -4.20 9.78
N PHE A 5 15.51 -4.89 10.91
CA PHE A 5 14.34 -5.66 11.29
C PHE A 5 13.20 -4.73 11.76
N ASP A 6 13.51 -3.72 12.57
CA ASP A 6 12.50 -2.78 13.09
C ASP A 6 11.85 -1.94 11.98
N TRP A 7 12.60 -1.54 10.95
CA TRP A 7 12.07 -0.75 9.83
C TRP A 7 11.13 -1.55 8.92
N SER A 8 11.52 -2.77 8.54
CA SER A 8 10.68 -3.64 7.71
C SER A 8 9.41 -4.06 8.46
N PHE A 9 9.54 -4.34 9.75
CA PHE A 9 8.40 -4.71 10.59
C PHE A 9 7.42 -3.55 10.77
N ALA A 10 7.91 -2.33 11.01
CA ALA A 10 7.06 -1.15 11.14
C ALA A 10 6.25 -0.87 9.85
N ARG A 11 6.87 -1.06 8.67
CA ARG A 11 6.20 -0.79 7.39
C ARG A 11 5.25 -1.91 6.95
N CYS A 12 5.58 -3.16 7.24
CA CYS A 12 4.71 -4.31 6.96
C CYS A 12 3.65 -4.55 8.03
N GLY A 13 3.73 -3.85 9.16
CA GLY A 13 2.75 -3.94 10.25
C GLY A 13 1.32 -3.63 9.83
N LEU A 14 1.13 -2.78 8.81
CA LEU A 14 -0.19 -2.44 8.27
C LEU A 14 -0.94 -3.66 7.70
N LEU A 15 -0.22 -4.66 7.17
CA LEU A 15 -0.80 -5.90 6.65
C LEU A 15 -1.05 -6.96 7.75
N ARG A 16 -0.69 -6.66 9.00
CA ARG A 16 -0.98 -7.51 10.17
C ARG A 16 -1.89 -6.85 11.19
N ASP A 17 -2.08 -5.54 11.08
CA ASP A 17 -2.92 -4.81 12.01
C ASP A 17 -4.40 -4.95 11.63
N GLN A 18 -5.10 -5.84 12.35
CA GLN A 18 -6.54 -6.02 12.23
C GLN A 18 -7.35 -4.77 12.65
N ARG A 19 -6.72 -3.82 13.34
CA ARG A 19 -7.30 -2.51 13.69
C ARG A 19 -6.84 -1.40 12.75
N GLY A 20 -5.93 -1.72 11.83
CA GLY A 20 -5.39 -0.81 10.84
C GLY A 20 -6.31 -0.67 9.62
N PRO A 21 -5.88 0.09 8.59
CA PRO A 21 -6.69 0.38 7.41
C PRO A 21 -7.11 -0.89 6.67
N PHE A 22 -6.24 -1.91 6.63
CA PHE A 22 -6.55 -3.20 6.01
C PHE A 22 -7.44 -4.09 6.89
N GLY A 23 -7.66 -3.78 8.16
CA GLY A 23 -8.21 -4.72 9.14
C GLY A 23 -9.52 -5.41 8.74
N ARG A 24 -10.45 -4.65 8.14
CA ARG A 24 -11.71 -5.21 7.61
C ARG A 24 -11.47 -6.20 6.48
N CYS A 25 -10.55 -5.89 5.57
CA CYS A 25 -10.18 -6.76 4.48
C CYS A 25 -9.40 -8.00 4.96
N LEU A 26 -8.47 -7.83 5.90
CA LEU A 26 -7.72 -8.95 6.47
C LEU A 26 -8.62 -9.97 7.17
N SER A 27 -9.81 -9.56 7.66
CA SER A 27 -10.79 -10.49 8.25
C SER A 27 -11.54 -11.36 7.22
N VAL A 28 -11.50 -10.99 5.94
CA VAL A 28 -12.16 -11.68 4.83
C VAL A 28 -11.15 -12.51 4.03
N LEU A 29 -9.89 -12.07 3.98
CA LEU A 29 -8.81 -12.81 3.32
C LEU A 29 -8.48 -14.11 4.05
N ASN A 30 -8.07 -15.13 3.29
CA ASN A 30 -7.64 -16.40 3.85
C ASN A 30 -6.25 -16.30 4.52
N GLU A 31 -5.96 -17.17 5.48
CA GLU A 31 -4.72 -17.14 6.26
C GLU A 31 -3.46 -17.30 5.39
N ASP A 32 -3.50 -18.19 4.40
CA ASP A 32 -2.38 -18.41 3.46
C ASP A 32 -2.03 -17.13 2.67
N ARG A 33 -3.06 -16.36 2.30
CA ARG A 33 -2.93 -15.11 1.54
C ARG A 33 -2.36 -14.01 2.43
N LEU A 34 -2.80 -13.93 3.68
CA LEU A 34 -2.25 -13.00 4.67
C LEU A 34 -0.76 -13.27 4.91
N GLU A 35 -0.39 -14.55 5.06
CA GLU A 35 1.01 -14.96 5.21
C GLU A 35 1.84 -14.57 3.97
N PHE A 36 1.33 -14.86 2.77
CA PHE A 36 1.99 -14.49 1.53
C PHE A 36 2.21 -12.98 1.40
N LEU A 37 1.17 -12.16 1.68
CA LEU A 37 1.25 -10.70 1.60
C LEU A 37 2.29 -10.15 2.59
N HIS A 38 2.31 -10.67 3.81
CA HIS A 38 3.25 -10.23 4.83
C HIS A 38 4.71 -10.62 4.48
N ASP A 39 4.93 -11.85 4.03
CA ASP A 39 6.25 -12.34 3.60
C ASP A 39 6.77 -11.60 2.36
N ALA A 40 5.90 -11.33 1.38
CA ALA A 40 6.21 -10.46 0.24
C ALA A 40 6.60 -9.05 0.70
N CYS A 41 5.89 -8.50 1.69
CA CYS A 41 6.17 -7.18 2.22
C CYS A 41 7.55 -7.10 2.87
N LEU A 42 7.89 -8.10 3.70
CA LEU A 42 9.20 -8.16 4.33
C LEU A 42 10.34 -8.23 3.30
N ARG A 43 10.14 -8.96 2.19
CA ARG A 43 11.10 -9.00 1.08
C ARG A 43 11.27 -7.65 0.41
N GLU A 44 10.17 -6.98 0.05
CA GLU A 44 10.22 -5.68 -0.61
C GLU A 44 10.82 -4.60 0.31
N ALA A 45 10.46 -4.62 1.60
CA ALA A 45 11.06 -3.75 2.59
C ALA A 45 12.58 -3.98 2.71
N CYS A 46 13.04 -5.23 2.70
CA CYS A 46 14.48 -5.56 2.69
C CYS A 46 15.20 -5.07 1.43
N ARG A 47 14.55 -5.14 0.26
CA ARG A 47 15.10 -4.61 -1.00
C ARG A 47 15.23 -3.09 -0.95
N CYS A 48 14.19 -2.44 -0.46
CA CYS A 48 14.06 -1.00 -0.44
C CYS A 48 15.02 -0.29 0.50
N ARG A 49 15.28 -0.87 1.68
CA ARG A 49 16.26 -0.33 2.61
C ARG A 49 17.67 -0.26 2.02
N ARG A 50 17.99 -1.08 1.01
CA ARG A 50 19.30 -1.03 0.34
C ARG A 50 19.45 0.15 -0.61
N THR A 51 18.34 0.78 -1.02
CA THR A 51 18.33 1.76 -2.11
C THR A 51 17.87 3.15 -1.67
N VAL A 52 17.07 3.28 -0.61
CA VAL A 52 16.48 4.56 -0.19
C VAL A 52 16.73 4.85 1.29
N LYS A 53 17.24 6.04 1.60
CA LYS A 53 17.44 6.55 2.97
C LYS A 53 16.11 6.97 3.60
N ASP A 54 15.19 7.44 2.77
CA ASP A 54 13.85 7.90 3.14
C ASP A 54 12.78 6.92 2.70
N ALA A 55 11.95 6.52 3.64
CA ALA A 55 11.03 5.43 3.49
C ALA A 55 9.82 5.75 2.60
N ALA A 56 9.67 7.00 2.14
CA ALA A 56 8.53 7.48 1.37
C ALA A 56 8.46 6.86 -0.05
N ASN A 57 9.59 6.70 -0.74
CA ASN A 57 9.61 6.35 -2.17
C ASN A 57 10.07 4.91 -2.42
N CYS A 58 9.41 3.99 -1.73
CA CYS A 58 9.71 2.59 -1.81
C CYS A 58 8.83 1.89 -2.84
N ASP A 59 9.10 2.07 -4.13
CA ASP A 59 8.18 1.66 -5.20
C ASP A 59 7.70 0.21 -5.08
N GLY A 60 8.61 -0.73 -4.80
CA GLY A 60 8.26 -2.15 -4.63
C GLY A 60 7.30 -2.41 -3.47
N LEU A 61 7.53 -1.75 -2.33
CA LEU A 61 6.64 -1.84 -1.15
C LEU A 61 5.30 -1.15 -1.43
N CYS A 62 5.32 0.04 -2.01
CA CYS A 62 4.10 0.80 -2.32
C CYS A 62 3.23 0.05 -3.34
N ASN A 63 3.84 -0.57 -4.35
CA ASN A 63 3.14 -1.42 -5.31
C ASN A 63 2.52 -2.66 -4.67
N LEU A 64 3.22 -3.29 -3.70
CA LEU A 64 2.66 -4.41 -2.97
C LEU A 64 1.46 -4.01 -2.12
N MET A 65 1.57 -2.89 -1.41
CA MET A 65 0.48 -2.37 -0.58
C MET A 65 -0.72 -1.93 -1.44
N ALA A 66 -0.46 -1.36 -2.62
CA ALA A 66 -1.46 -1.05 -3.62
C ALA A 66 -2.20 -2.30 -4.10
N ALA A 67 -1.46 -3.38 -4.40
CA ALA A 67 -2.06 -4.66 -4.80
C ALA A 67 -2.91 -5.28 -3.70
N ALA A 68 -2.49 -5.16 -2.43
CA ALA A 68 -3.31 -5.58 -1.30
C ALA A 68 -4.60 -4.75 -1.20
N ALA A 69 -4.52 -3.43 -1.41
CA ALA A 69 -5.69 -2.55 -1.39
C ALA A 69 -6.65 -2.81 -2.55
N ASP A 70 -6.14 -3.16 -3.73
CA ASP A 70 -6.93 -3.57 -4.89
C ASP A 70 -7.67 -4.89 -4.63
N GLU A 71 -7.02 -5.86 -3.99
CA GLU A 71 -7.66 -7.11 -3.58
C GLU A 71 -8.82 -6.84 -2.58
N CYS A 72 -8.61 -5.91 -1.65
CA CYS A 72 -9.66 -5.45 -0.74
C CYS A 72 -10.80 -4.74 -1.47
N ALA A 73 -10.49 -3.90 -2.47
CA ALA A 73 -11.49 -3.24 -3.29
C ALA A 73 -12.32 -4.24 -4.09
N GLY A 74 -11.73 -5.34 -4.56
CA GLY A 74 -12.44 -6.48 -5.17
C GLY A 74 -13.42 -7.17 -4.22
N LEU A 75 -13.20 -7.07 -2.92
CA LEU A 75 -14.12 -7.50 -1.85
C LEU A 75 -15.11 -6.40 -1.42
N ASN A 76 -15.20 -5.31 -2.19
CA ASN A 76 -16.02 -4.14 -1.90
C ASN A 76 -15.63 -3.43 -0.59
N ILE A 77 -14.35 -3.55 -0.18
CA ILE A 77 -13.76 -2.91 0.99
C ILE A 77 -12.70 -1.92 0.52
N THR A 78 -13.04 -0.64 0.50
CA THR A 78 -12.09 0.44 0.24
C THR A 78 -11.17 0.65 1.43
N VAL A 79 -9.86 0.73 1.15
CA VAL A 79 -8.81 0.86 2.16
C VAL A 79 -7.99 2.10 1.86
N ASP A 80 -7.99 3.07 2.78
CA ASP A 80 -7.12 4.24 2.72
C ASP A 80 -5.85 3.97 3.57
N TRP A 81 -4.77 3.56 2.89
CA TRP A 81 -3.52 3.13 3.53
C TRP A 81 -2.34 4.06 3.27
N ARG A 82 -2.49 5.01 2.33
CA ARG A 82 -1.43 5.95 1.95
C ARG A 82 -1.43 7.13 2.92
N SER A 83 -0.24 7.67 3.19
CA SER A 83 -0.08 8.89 3.98
C SER A 83 1.14 9.68 3.53
N ALA A 84 1.26 10.93 3.97
CA ALA A 84 2.42 11.76 3.67
C ALA A 84 3.77 11.11 4.10
N ALA A 85 3.74 10.22 5.11
CA ALA A 85 4.90 9.50 5.60
C ALA A 85 5.04 8.07 5.00
N PHE A 86 4.01 7.57 4.33
CA PHE A 86 3.94 6.20 3.82
C PHE A 86 3.34 6.17 2.41
N CYS A 87 4.22 6.03 1.40
CA CYS A 87 3.85 5.97 -0.01
C CYS A 87 3.00 7.17 -0.46
N PRO A 88 3.54 8.40 -0.33
CA PRO A 88 2.83 9.60 -0.73
C PRO A 88 2.47 9.53 -2.20
N TYR A 89 1.29 10.02 -2.54
CA TYR A 89 0.87 10.25 -3.92
C TYR A 89 1.20 11.68 -4.32
N ASN A 90 1.40 11.89 -5.62
CA ASN A 90 1.56 13.21 -6.19
C ASN A 90 0.51 13.36 -7.30
N CYS A 91 -0.58 14.05 -7.00
CA CYS A 91 -1.61 14.37 -7.98
C CYS A 91 -1.30 15.76 -8.59
N PRO A 92 -1.46 15.95 -9.91
CA PRO A 92 -1.27 17.26 -10.54
C PRO A 92 -2.24 18.31 -9.96
N GLU A 93 -1.88 19.59 -10.06
CA GLU A 93 -2.74 20.68 -9.59
C GLU A 93 -4.14 20.59 -10.20
N GLY A 94 -5.14 20.80 -9.36
CA GLY A 94 -6.55 20.67 -9.74
C GLY A 94 -7.09 19.25 -9.64
N THR A 95 -6.31 18.27 -9.14
CA THR A 95 -6.81 16.91 -8.88
C THR A 95 -6.59 16.46 -7.43
N ALA A 96 -7.53 15.70 -6.88
CA ALA A 96 -7.49 15.11 -5.55
C ALA A 96 -7.35 13.58 -5.62
N TYR A 97 -6.55 13.03 -4.71
CA TYR A 97 -6.46 11.58 -4.53
C TYR A 97 -7.77 11.04 -3.97
N THR A 98 -8.26 9.96 -4.58
CA THR A 98 -9.38 9.17 -4.04
C THR A 98 -8.94 7.72 -3.95
N SER A 99 -9.04 7.13 -2.74
CA SER A 99 -8.83 5.70 -2.55
C SER A 99 -9.96 4.92 -3.23
N CYS A 100 -9.66 4.27 -4.36
CA CYS A 100 -10.59 3.49 -5.21
C CYS A 100 -12.03 4.04 -5.25
N GLY A 101 -12.24 5.06 -6.09
CA GLY A 101 -13.56 5.60 -6.44
C GLY A 101 -14.05 5.03 -7.77
N GLN A 102 -15.32 4.64 -7.79
CA GLN A 102 -16.09 4.23 -8.97
C GLN A 102 -15.74 5.01 -10.27
N LEU A 103 -15.62 4.23 -11.35
CA LEU A 103 -15.87 4.58 -12.77
C LEU A 103 -14.71 5.04 -13.66
N GLN A 104 -14.68 4.33 -14.80
CA GLN A 104 -14.21 4.65 -16.15
C GLN A 104 -13.92 6.14 -16.43
N SER A 105 -12.63 6.50 -16.44
CA SER A 105 -12.10 7.72 -17.06
C SER A 105 -10.71 7.37 -17.63
N PRO A 106 -10.15 8.06 -18.65
CA PRO A 106 -8.87 7.68 -19.23
C PRO A 106 -7.74 8.05 -18.25
N PHE A 107 -7.45 7.16 -17.28
CA PHE A 107 -6.61 7.44 -16.12
C PHE A 107 -5.13 7.66 -16.43
N VAL A 108 -4.57 8.72 -15.84
CA VAL A 108 -3.13 8.92 -15.65
C VAL A 108 -2.71 8.15 -14.39
N PHE A 109 -1.99 7.05 -14.55
CA PHE A 109 -1.39 6.31 -13.43
C PHE A 109 -0.18 7.07 -12.89
N ALA A 110 -0.38 7.90 -11.87
CA ALA A 110 0.72 8.52 -11.14
C ALA A 110 1.02 7.67 -9.89
N ASN A 111 1.98 6.74 -9.98
CA ASN A 111 2.53 5.97 -8.83
C ASN A 111 1.70 4.75 -8.34
N GLY A 112 1.16 3.96 -9.27
CA GLY A 112 0.55 2.64 -8.99
C GLY A 112 -0.87 2.50 -9.54
N PRO A 113 -1.43 1.26 -9.55
CA PRO A 113 -2.76 0.99 -10.09
C PRO A 113 -3.90 1.53 -9.21
N ASP A 114 -3.62 1.88 -7.94
CA ASP A 114 -4.60 2.36 -6.96
C ASP A 114 -4.68 3.90 -6.85
N VAL A 115 -3.80 4.64 -7.55
CA VAL A 115 -3.76 6.10 -7.49
C VAL A 115 -4.70 6.70 -8.54
N GLN A 116 -5.92 6.98 -8.11
CA GLN A 116 -6.98 7.65 -8.88
C GLN A 116 -6.95 9.14 -8.52
N CYS A 117 -6.36 9.99 -9.37
CA CYS A 117 -6.45 11.44 -9.24
C CYS A 117 -7.69 11.94 -10.00
N LEU A 118 -8.64 12.55 -9.30
CA LEU A 118 -9.89 13.08 -9.86
C LEU A 118 -9.86 14.61 -9.82
N GLU A 119 -10.38 15.29 -10.85
CA GLU A 119 -10.56 16.76 -10.88
C GLU A 119 -11.61 17.25 -9.87
#